data_AF-A0A1F4JKB4-F1
#
_entry.id   AF-A0A1F4JKB4-F1
#
_cell.length_a   1.000
_cell.length_b   1.000
_cell.length_c   1.000
_cell.angle_alpha   90.00
_cell.angle_beta   90.00
_cell.angle_gamma   90.00
#
_symmetry.space_group_name_H-M   'P 1'
#
loop_
_entity.id
_entity.type
_entity.pdbx_description
1 polymer ?
#
loop_
_entity_poly.entity_id
_entity_poly.type
_entity_poly.pdbx_seq_one_letter_code
_entity_poly.pdbx_strand_id
1 'polypeptide(L)'
;MDEGLIERLKSKAASSPGGFRGKVLVVSGMVNILMLAAVSTVALLVYFGMQLVADNHDLTNLVYVGLTVLVLIGVVAILRMFFIRLEAPEGRLITRSEAPRLFETLDKMCKKLDGPPLDHVLITRDYNATILPLRTRASFGGYTNYLMLGLPYMLAVPAKEMLSAIARDYGYLCGTHGRLATKVYRQSRTFAVLSEQIQRKSDVGRIGTVRARLLNIFMAYYKAHTIVFLRHTGLAAEAASTKMFGPQIRANGLVRDALLGRWIMEEFWPKLMKQAESSPRPAFMPFAAMRTAFDASYEQWATRERLTEAWLEMPAPRHIHLSLRERVEAIGQPGMLPAQVKVTAAAALLEDATKRIIEEFDQAWWTEEKKNWDVKFHNASRSKSPLHDLSDFKLQDQKELASLRAEFDSLEAAKPVLEDLLKQPGGPFPKAAYLYGRILLDEDNDLGLEHLTVAAENDHSLAKEAAHAGYFYLLKKHGDQAAQDWWEKFVPTPVECE
;
A
#
# COMPACT_ATOMS: atom_id res chain seq x y z
N MET A 1 14.52 -4.98 7.78
CA MET A 1 15.63 -4.20 7.18
C MET A 1 16.14 -3.29 8.27
N ASP A 2 17.44 -3.34 8.55
CA ASP A 2 18.09 -2.73 9.71
C ASP A 2 18.15 -1.18 9.59
N GLU A 3 17.60 -0.47 10.57
CA GLU A 3 17.62 1.00 10.65
C GLU A 3 19.05 1.55 10.78
N GLY A 4 19.95 0.79 11.44
CA GLY A 4 21.36 1.15 11.56
C GLY A 4 22.07 1.23 10.22
N LEU A 5 21.63 0.45 9.23
CA LEU A 5 22.18 0.53 7.86
C LEU A 5 21.82 1.85 7.18
N ILE A 6 20.59 2.34 7.36
CA ILE A 6 20.13 3.60 6.75
C ILE A 6 20.91 4.77 7.33
N GLU A 7 21.10 4.83 8.65
CA GLU A 7 21.87 5.90 9.30
C GLU A 7 23.34 5.90 8.87
N ARG A 8 23.97 4.72 8.75
CA ARG A 8 25.33 4.60 8.18
C ARG A 8 25.39 5.10 6.74
N LEU A 9 24.38 4.84 5.92
CA LEU A 9 24.33 5.31 4.54
C LEU A 9 24.08 6.83 4.45
N LYS A 10 23.27 7.41 5.35
CA LYS A 10 23.13 8.86 5.48
C LYS A 10 24.46 9.52 5.84
N SER A 11 25.16 9.00 6.85
CA SER A 11 26.49 9.48 7.25
C SER A 11 27.51 9.42 6.09
N LYS A 12 27.55 8.31 5.34
CA LYS A 12 28.41 8.17 4.15
C LYS A 12 28.04 9.11 3.02
N ALA A 13 26.76 9.38 2.80
CA ALA A 13 26.31 10.34 1.81
C ALA A 13 26.77 11.77 2.16
N ALA A 14 26.81 12.12 3.45
CA ALA A 14 27.32 13.40 3.93
C ALA A 14 28.85 13.51 3.86
N SER A 15 29.59 12.46 4.24
CA SER A 15 31.06 12.49 4.29
C SER A 15 31.75 12.31 2.94
N SER A 16 31.14 11.60 1.98
CA SER A 16 31.73 11.33 0.67
C SER A 16 30.68 11.30 -0.46
N PRO A 17 30.15 12.46 -0.89
CA PRO A 17 29.07 12.51 -1.89
C PRO A 17 29.41 11.80 -3.21
N GLY A 18 30.65 11.92 -3.68
CA GLY A 18 31.14 11.26 -4.90
C GLY A 18 31.20 9.73 -4.78
N GLY A 19 31.77 9.23 -3.67
CA GLY A 19 31.86 7.79 -3.40
C GLY A 19 30.48 7.14 -3.23
N PHE A 20 29.56 7.84 -2.55
CA PHE A 20 28.17 7.39 -2.40
C PHE A 20 27.45 7.32 -3.75
N ARG A 21 27.59 8.35 -4.61
CA ARG A 21 27.04 8.32 -5.97
C ARG A 21 27.59 7.16 -6.81
N GLY A 22 28.89 6.90 -6.72
CA GLY A 22 29.53 5.74 -7.37
C GLY A 22 28.93 4.41 -6.92
N LYS A 23 28.74 4.23 -5.61
CA LYS A 23 28.08 3.04 -5.06
C LYS A 23 26.65 2.87 -5.56
N VAL A 24 25.85 3.94 -5.57
CA VAL A 24 24.47 3.92 -6.09
C VAL A 24 24.45 3.56 -7.58
N LEU A 25 25.41 4.05 -8.35
CA LEU A 25 25.55 3.72 -9.77
C LEU A 25 25.86 2.23 -9.98
N VAL A 26 26.75 1.65 -9.18
CA VAL A 26 27.06 0.21 -9.22
C VAL A 26 25.83 -0.62 -8.84
N VAL A 27 25.14 -0.29 -7.74
CA VAL A 27 23.92 -1.00 -7.30
C VAL A 27 22.81 -0.90 -8.36
N SER A 28 22.65 0.26 -9.00
CA SER A 28 21.70 0.48 -10.09
C SER A 28 22.10 -0.16 -11.43
N GLY A 29 23.40 -0.42 -11.58
CA GLY A 29 23.98 -1.21 -12.66
C GLY A 29 23.92 -2.72 -12.41
N MET A 30 23.80 -3.16 -11.15
CA MET A 30 23.98 -4.56 -10.74
C MET A 30 23.11 -5.55 -11.52
N VAL A 31 21.83 -5.22 -11.76
CA VAL A 31 20.94 -6.04 -12.61
C VAL A 31 21.49 -6.19 -14.02
N ASN A 32 21.97 -5.09 -14.63
CA ASN A 32 22.53 -5.13 -15.97
C ASN A 32 23.88 -5.88 -15.99
N ILE A 33 24.69 -5.74 -14.94
CA ILE A 33 25.98 -6.44 -14.80
C ILE A 33 25.74 -7.95 -14.65
N LEU A 34 24.80 -8.36 -13.80
CA LEU A 34 24.41 -9.77 -13.62
C LEU A 34 23.83 -10.35 -14.91
N MET A 35 22.99 -9.59 -15.62
CA MET A 35 22.45 -10.00 -16.91
C MET A 35 23.55 -10.17 -17.96
N LEU A 36 24.50 -9.22 -18.05
CA LEU A 36 25.64 -9.30 -18.97
C LEU A 36 26.53 -10.50 -18.62
N ALA A 37 26.86 -10.70 -17.34
CA ALA A 37 27.64 -11.84 -16.89
C ALA A 37 26.95 -13.17 -17.24
N ALA A 38 25.64 -13.29 -17.03
CA ALA A 38 24.88 -14.48 -17.39
C ALA A 38 24.92 -14.76 -18.90
N VAL A 39 24.72 -13.74 -19.74
CA VAL A 39 24.80 -13.86 -21.20
C VAL A 39 26.21 -14.23 -21.65
N SER A 40 27.24 -13.60 -21.09
CA SER A 40 28.65 -13.92 -21.40
C SER A 40 29.01 -15.35 -21.00
N THR A 41 28.54 -15.83 -19.85
CA THR A 41 28.73 -17.22 -19.41
C THR A 41 28.08 -18.21 -20.40
N VAL A 42 26.86 -17.92 -20.88
CA VAL A 42 26.23 -18.75 -21.93
C VAL A 42 27.03 -18.74 -23.21
N ALA A 43 27.48 -17.57 -23.67
CA ALA A 43 28.26 -17.46 -24.89
C ALA A 43 29.57 -18.27 -24.79
N LEU A 44 30.25 -18.20 -23.65
CA LEU A 44 31.46 -18.99 -23.40
C LEU A 44 31.17 -20.49 -23.37
N LEU A 45 30.11 -20.92 -22.69
CA LEU A 45 29.73 -22.34 -22.61
C LEU A 45 29.36 -22.91 -23.99
N VAL A 46 28.63 -22.15 -24.79
CA VAL A 46 28.30 -22.53 -26.17
C VAL A 46 29.57 -22.61 -27.02
N TYR A 47 30.46 -21.62 -26.91
CA TYR A 47 31.74 -21.61 -27.64
C TYR A 47 32.61 -22.81 -27.29
N PHE A 48 32.85 -23.08 -26.01
CA PHE A 48 33.64 -24.23 -25.58
C PHE A 48 32.96 -25.56 -25.89
N GLY A 49 31.63 -25.63 -25.78
CA GLY A 49 30.85 -26.80 -26.18
C GLY A 49 30.99 -27.12 -27.67
N MET A 50 30.98 -26.10 -28.54
CA MET A 50 31.18 -26.26 -29.98
C MET A 50 32.60 -26.74 -30.31
N GLN A 51 33.63 -26.23 -29.62
CA GLN A 51 35.02 -26.68 -29.81
C GLN A 51 35.19 -28.17 -29.42
N LEU A 52 34.61 -28.60 -28.30
CA LEU A 52 34.68 -29.99 -27.84
C LEU A 52 33.97 -30.98 -28.79
N VAL A 53 32.88 -30.56 -29.43
CA VAL A 53 32.16 -31.37 -30.43
C VAL A 53 32.92 -31.45 -31.75
N ALA A 54 33.67 -30.41 -32.11
CA ALA A 54 34.48 -30.40 -33.34
C ALA A 54 35.69 -31.35 -33.26
N ASP A 55 36.24 -31.56 -32.07
CA ASP A 55 37.51 -32.27 -31.89
C ASP A 55 37.41 -33.80 -31.69
N ASN A 56 36.25 -34.39 -31.36
CA ASN A 56 36.12 -35.86 -31.15
C ASN A 56 34.70 -36.43 -31.40
N HIS A 57 34.57 -37.72 -31.71
CA HIS A 57 33.29 -38.43 -31.96
C HIS A 57 32.89 -39.43 -30.85
N ASP A 58 33.31 -39.23 -29.60
CA ASP A 58 33.09 -40.19 -28.50
C ASP A 58 31.85 -39.91 -27.63
N LEU A 59 31.38 -40.95 -26.92
CA LEU A 59 30.30 -40.92 -25.91
C LEU A 59 30.46 -39.83 -24.84
N THR A 60 31.70 -39.39 -24.56
CA THR A 60 32.04 -38.29 -23.64
C THR A 60 31.42 -36.96 -24.06
N ASN A 61 31.21 -36.73 -25.37
CA ASN A 61 30.56 -35.53 -25.88
C ASN A 61 29.08 -35.45 -25.49
N LEU A 62 28.41 -36.58 -25.29
CA LEU A 62 27.03 -36.61 -24.84
C LEU A 62 26.89 -36.02 -23.42
N VAL A 63 27.87 -36.29 -22.55
CA VAL A 63 27.91 -35.77 -21.17
C VAL A 63 28.17 -34.26 -21.17
N TYR A 64 29.12 -33.78 -21.97
CA TYR A 64 29.40 -32.34 -22.09
C TYR A 64 28.23 -31.57 -22.71
N VAL A 65 27.57 -32.12 -23.73
CA VAL A 65 26.35 -31.54 -24.31
C VAL A 65 25.23 -31.50 -23.27
N GLY A 66 25.03 -32.58 -22.51
CA GLY A 66 24.05 -32.62 -21.42
C GLY A 66 24.30 -31.55 -20.34
N LEU A 67 25.56 -31.35 -19.94
CA LEU A 67 25.94 -30.33 -18.96
C LEU A 67 25.73 -28.91 -19.51
N THR A 68 26.12 -28.65 -20.77
CA THR A 68 25.88 -27.36 -21.43
C THR A 68 24.40 -27.04 -21.54
N VAL A 69 23.56 -28.02 -21.90
CA VAL A 69 22.10 -27.86 -21.93
C VAL A 69 21.54 -27.58 -20.53
N LEU A 70 22.01 -28.28 -19.50
CA LEU A 70 21.59 -28.05 -18.11
C LEU A 70 21.92 -26.62 -17.65
N VAL A 71 23.14 -26.13 -17.94
CA VAL A 71 23.52 -24.76 -17.59
C VAL A 71 22.75 -23.74 -18.44
N LEU A 72 22.51 -24.02 -19.72
CA LEU A 72 21.71 -23.18 -20.59
C LEU A 72 20.27 -23.04 -20.06
N ILE A 73 19.66 -24.14 -19.60
CA ILE A 73 18.36 -24.13 -18.94
C ILE A 73 18.40 -23.24 -17.69
N GLY A 74 19.45 -23.37 -16.86
CA GLY A 74 19.65 -22.53 -15.68
C GLY A 74 19.76 -21.04 -16.02
N VAL A 75 20.52 -20.68 -17.04
CA VAL A 75 20.67 -19.28 -17.45
C VAL A 75 19.40 -18.75 -18.12
N VAL A 76 18.73 -19.53 -18.96
CA VAL A 76 17.43 -19.15 -19.53
C VAL A 76 16.40 -18.93 -18.41
N ALA A 77 16.41 -19.75 -17.36
CA ALA A 77 15.57 -19.55 -16.19
C ALA A 77 15.88 -18.23 -15.46
N ILE A 78 17.17 -17.88 -15.28
CA ILE A 78 17.61 -16.61 -14.67
C ILE A 78 17.21 -15.42 -15.56
N LEU A 79 17.46 -15.48 -16.87
CA LEU A 79 17.10 -14.42 -17.82
C LEU A 79 15.59 -14.22 -17.87
N ARG A 80 14.79 -15.29 -17.83
CA ARG A 80 13.33 -15.22 -17.70
C ARG A 80 12.87 -14.51 -16.43
N MET A 81 13.66 -14.47 -15.35
CA MET A 81 13.32 -13.69 -14.15
C MET A 81 13.34 -12.17 -14.40
N PHE A 82 14.11 -11.70 -15.38
CA PHE A 82 14.19 -10.27 -15.73
C PHE A 82 13.17 -9.84 -16.78
N PHE A 83 12.58 -10.79 -17.53
CA PHE A 83 11.56 -10.52 -18.55
C PHE A 83 10.14 -10.61 -17.98
N ILE A 84 9.88 -9.95 -16.85
CA ILE A 84 8.52 -9.83 -16.31
C ILE A 84 7.82 -8.68 -17.02
N ARG A 85 6.73 -8.99 -17.72
CA ARG A 85 5.86 -7.98 -18.30
C ARG A 85 5.08 -7.32 -17.17
N LEU A 86 5.28 -6.02 -17.02
CA LEU A 86 4.49 -5.19 -16.12
C LEU A 86 3.18 -4.87 -16.82
N GLU A 87 2.09 -5.05 -16.10
CA GLU A 87 0.77 -4.63 -16.54
C GLU A 87 0.70 -3.09 -16.50
N ALA A 88 -0.05 -2.51 -17.45
CA ALA A 88 -0.31 -1.08 -17.42
C ALA A 88 -1.14 -0.76 -16.16
N PRO A 89 -0.95 0.41 -15.54
CA PRO A 89 -1.71 0.78 -14.36
C PRO A 89 -3.20 0.87 -14.69
N GLU A 90 -4.03 0.45 -13.74
CA GLU A 90 -5.48 0.53 -13.84
C GLU A 90 -5.94 1.99 -13.74
N GLY A 91 -6.97 2.35 -14.51
CA GLY A 91 -7.57 3.68 -14.49
C GLY A 91 -8.34 4.01 -15.76
N ARG A 92 -9.20 5.03 -15.68
CA ARG A 92 -9.96 5.54 -16.82
C ARG A 92 -9.07 6.45 -17.66
N LEU A 93 -8.69 6.00 -18.85
CA LEU A 93 -7.94 6.84 -19.79
C LEU A 93 -8.77 8.09 -20.16
N ILE A 94 -8.15 9.27 -20.05
CA ILE A 94 -8.74 10.52 -20.49
C ILE A 94 -8.05 11.02 -21.75
N THR A 95 -8.83 11.53 -22.69
CA THR A 95 -8.32 12.01 -23.98
C THR A 95 -8.32 13.53 -24.05
N ARG A 96 -7.53 14.08 -24.98
CA ARG A 96 -7.45 15.53 -25.22
C ARG A 96 -8.78 16.16 -25.60
N SER A 97 -9.66 15.41 -26.28
CA SER A 97 -11.01 15.87 -26.63
C SER A 97 -11.95 15.90 -25.43
N GLU A 98 -11.74 15.05 -24.42
CA GLU A 98 -12.58 15.01 -23.22
C GLU A 98 -12.21 16.09 -22.20
N ALA A 99 -10.93 16.43 -22.07
CA ALA A 99 -10.45 17.44 -21.11
C ALA A 99 -9.37 18.34 -21.75
N PRO A 100 -9.72 19.18 -22.73
CA PRO A 100 -8.74 20.00 -23.46
C PRO A 100 -7.95 20.92 -22.51
N ARG A 101 -8.63 21.51 -21.52
CA ARG A 101 -8.01 22.42 -20.56
C ARG A 101 -6.96 21.74 -19.69
N LEU A 102 -7.19 20.50 -19.26
CA LEU A 102 -6.21 19.69 -18.54
C LEU A 102 -4.94 19.52 -19.38
N PHE A 103 -5.09 19.05 -20.63
CA PHE A 103 -3.96 18.76 -21.50
C PHE A 103 -3.19 20.01 -21.90
N GLU A 104 -3.86 21.13 -22.22
CA GLU A 104 -3.18 22.42 -22.45
C GLU A 104 -2.30 22.84 -21.26
N THR A 105 -2.82 22.63 -20.06
CA THR A 105 -2.12 23.03 -18.83
C THR A 105 -0.94 22.10 -18.55
N LEU A 106 -1.10 20.80 -18.79
CA LEU A 106 -0.01 19.82 -18.72
C LEU A 106 1.07 20.09 -19.77
N ASP A 107 0.70 20.38 -21.01
CA ASP A 107 1.66 20.68 -22.09
C ASP A 107 2.49 21.93 -21.77
N LYS A 108 1.85 22.99 -21.25
CA LYS A 108 2.55 24.20 -20.78
C LYS A 108 3.53 23.87 -19.66
N MET A 109 3.15 22.99 -18.73
CA MET A 109 4.03 22.54 -17.65
C MET A 109 5.21 21.73 -18.20
N CYS A 110 4.95 20.72 -19.04
CA CYS A 110 5.96 19.88 -19.68
C CYS A 110 6.97 20.70 -20.49
N LYS A 111 6.49 21.69 -21.26
CA LYS A 111 7.33 22.60 -22.04
C LYS A 111 8.20 23.49 -21.16
N LYS A 112 7.67 24.01 -20.05
CA LYS A 112 8.44 24.86 -19.12
C LYS A 112 9.53 24.09 -18.36
N LEU A 113 9.31 22.80 -18.12
CA LEU A 113 10.23 21.93 -17.39
C LEU A 113 11.17 21.13 -18.29
N ASP A 114 11.06 21.28 -19.62
CA ASP A 114 11.90 20.61 -20.63
C ASP A 114 12.05 19.10 -20.38
N GLY A 115 10.91 18.43 -20.16
CA GLY A 115 10.86 17.01 -19.81
C GLY A 115 10.30 16.11 -20.92
N PRO A 116 10.38 14.78 -20.76
CA PRO A 116 9.79 13.83 -21.69
C PRO A 116 8.25 13.91 -21.69
N PRO A 117 7.58 13.56 -22.81
CA PRO A 117 6.13 13.63 -22.88
C PRO A 117 5.45 12.72 -21.84
N LEU A 118 4.25 13.15 -21.42
CA LEU A 118 3.30 12.30 -20.70
C LEU A 118 2.50 11.53 -21.75
N ASP A 119 2.70 10.22 -21.82
CA ASP A 119 2.13 9.39 -22.89
C ASP A 119 0.64 9.10 -22.65
N HIS A 120 0.28 8.85 -21.39
CA HIS A 120 -1.10 8.55 -20.99
C HIS A 120 -1.47 9.32 -19.72
N VAL A 121 -2.70 9.81 -19.67
CA VAL A 121 -3.31 10.40 -18.47
C VAL A 121 -4.48 9.51 -18.06
N LEU A 122 -4.41 8.98 -16.85
CA LEU A 122 -5.42 8.08 -16.29
C LEU A 122 -6.08 8.75 -15.09
N ILE A 123 -7.40 8.70 -15.03
CA ILE A 123 -8.14 9.03 -13.81
C ILE A 123 -8.23 7.75 -12.95
N THR A 124 -7.88 7.84 -11.67
CA THR A 124 -7.88 6.70 -10.73
C THR A 124 -8.76 6.95 -9.51
N ARG A 125 -9.04 5.90 -8.73
CA ARG A 125 -9.87 5.98 -7.52
C ARG A 125 -9.08 6.41 -6.29
N ASP A 126 -7.76 6.46 -6.39
CA ASP A 126 -6.87 6.78 -5.27
C ASP A 126 -6.89 8.27 -4.95
N TYR A 127 -6.64 8.64 -3.70
CA TYR A 127 -6.35 10.03 -3.35
C TYR A 127 -4.86 10.32 -3.61
N ASN A 128 -4.48 10.52 -4.88
CA ASN A 128 -3.10 10.81 -5.25
C ASN A 128 -3.00 11.50 -6.64
N ALA A 129 -1.91 12.21 -6.89
CA ALA A 129 -1.51 12.65 -8.23
C ALA A 129 -0.03 12.34 -8.43
N THR A 130 0.27 11.36 -9.29
CA THR A 130 1.64 10.86 -9.44
C THR A 130 1.94 10.37 -10.84
N ILE A 131 3.23 10.33 -11.17
CA ILE A 131 3.70 9.82 -12.47
C ILE A 131 4.37 8.47 -12.26
N LEU A 132 3.95 7.52 -13.08
CA LEU A 132 4.45 6.16 -13.10
C LEU A 132 5.13 5.88 -14.45
N PRO A 133 6.47 5.97 -14.51
CA PRO A 133 7.21 5.57 -15.69
C PRO A 133 7.33 4.04 -15.73
N LEU A 134 6.78 3.42 -16.76
CA LEU A 134 6.76 1.98 -16.93
C LEU A 134 7.36 1.53 -18.25
N ARG A 135 7.97 0.34 -18.23
CA ARG A 135 8.42 -0.36 -19.42
C ARG A 135 7.48 -1.54 -19.68
N THR A 136 6.45 -1.32 -20.50
CA THR A 136 5.41 -2.33 -20.78
C THR A 136 5.89 -3.45 -21.71
N ARG A 137 6.98 -3.23 -22.46
CA ARG A 137 7.65 -4.27 -23.29
C ARG A 137 8.94 -4.72 -22.63
N ALA A 138 9.05 -6.03 -22.38
CA ALA A 138 10.04 -6.64 -21.49
C ALA A 138 11.54 -6.38 -21.82
N SER A 139 11.89 -5.98 -23.05
CA SER A 139 13.30 -6.08 -23.49
C SER A 139 13.85 -4.88 -24.26
N PHE A 140 13.06 -4.19 -25.09
CA PHE A 140 13.58 -3.19 -26.05
C PHE A 140 12.77 -1.90 -26.22
N GLY A 141 11.75 -1.63 -25.38
CA GLY A 141 10.97 -0.38 -25.44
C GLY A 141 11.55 0.75 -24.58
N GLY A 142 11.21 2.00 -24.93
CA GLY A 142 11.38 3.17 -24.05
C GLY A 142 10.46 3.11 -22.82
N TYR A 143 10.55 4.12 -21.95
CA TYR A 143 9.60 4.28 -20.85
C TYR A 143 8.35 4.96 -21.36
N THR A 144 7.19 4.41 -21.00
CA THR A 144 5.88 5.05 -21.14
C THR A 144 5.55 5.73 -19.81
N ASN A 145 5.32 7.03 -19.82
CA ASN A 145 5.03 7.84 -18.64
C ASN A 145 3.52 7.96 -18.46
N TYR A 146 2.98 7.23 -17.48
CA TYR A 146 1.57 7.31 -17.10
C TYR A 146 1.40 8.37 -16.01
N LEU A 147 0.62 9.42 -16.27
CA LEU A 147 0.14 10.33 -15.24
C LEU A 147 -1.14 9.76 -14.64
N MET A 148 -1.11 9.42 -13.36
CA MET A 148 -2.26 8.94 -12.60
C MET A 148 -2.82 10.09 -11.77
N LEU A 149 -4.06 10.47 -12.04
CA LEU A 149 -4.79 11.52 -11.36
C LEU A 149 -5.98 10.93 -10.63
N GLY A 150 -5.89 10.87 -9.31
CA GLY A 150 -6.97 10.47 -8.45
C GLY A 150 -8.17 11.38 -8.58
N LEU A 151 -9.34 10.86 -8.95
CA LEU A 151 -10.58 11.64 -8.94
C LEU A 151 -10.84 12.26 -7.56
N PRO A 152 -10.69 11.54 -6.43
CA PRO A 152 -10.81 12.16 -5.10
C PRO A 152 -9.82 13.32 -4.89
N TYR A 153 -8.59 13.18 -5.36
CA TYR A 153 -7.58 14.23 -5.25
C TYR A 153 -7.96 15.46 -6.08
N MET A 154 -8.45 15.26 -7.31
CA MET A 154 -8.91 16.35 -8.17
C MET A 154 -10.14 17.09 -7.61
N LEU A 155 -11.01 16.41 -6.86
CA LEU A 155 -12.17 16.99 -6.17
C LEU A 155 -11.80 17.72 -4.88
N ALA A 156 -10.62 17.45 -4.33
CA ALA A 156 -10.16 17.98 -3.06
C ALA A 156 -9.32 19.25 -3.18
N VAL A 157 -8.52 19.38 -4.25
CA VAL A 157 -7.48 20.42 -4.34
C VAL A 157 -7.78 21.43 -5.46
N PRO A 158 -7.31 22.69 -5.37
CA PRO A 158 -7.29 23.61 -6.50
C PRO A 158 -6.31 23.15 -7.59
N ALA A 159 -6.57 23.52 -8.84
CA ALA A 159 -5.74 23.15 -10.00
C ALA A 159 -4.23 23.43 -9.80
N LYS A 160 -3.87 24.57 -9.21
CA LYS A 160 -2.46 24.95 -8.97
C LYS A 160 -1.77 24.06 -7.93
N GLU A 161 -2.48 23.63 -6.88
CA GLU A 161 -1.92 22.71 -5.87
C GLU A 161 -1.65 21.35 -6.52
N MET A 162 -2.61 20.82 -7.29
CA MET A 162 -2.44 19.58 -8.06
C MET A 162 -1.25 19.65 -9.03
N LEU A 163 -1.19 20.70 -9.84
CA LEU A 163 -0.10 20.87 -10.81
C LEU A 163 1.26 21.02 -10.13
N SER A 164 1.33 21.61 -8.94
CA SER A 164 2.56 21.61 -8.14
C SER A 164 2.97 20.20 -7.72
N ALA A 165 2.02 19.35 -7.30
CA ALA A 165 2.31 17.98 -6.93
C ALA A 165 2.82 17.16 -8.14
N ILE A 166 2.21 17.35 -9.31
CA ILE A 166 2.62 16.73 -10.57
C ILE A 166 4.00 17.23 -10.99
N ALA A 167 4.25 18.54 -10.95
CA ALA A 167 5.52 19.13 -11.37
C ALA A 167 6.71 18.62 -10.55
N ARG A 168 6.50 18.39 -9.25
CA ARG A 168 7.50 17.71 -8.40
C ARG A 168 7.83 16.31 -8.91
N ASP A 169 6.82 15.46 -9.15
CA ASP A 169 7.06 14.11 -9.66
C ASP A 169 7.68 14.12 -11.06
N TYR A 170 7.24 15.07 -11.89
CA TYR A 170 7.76 15.26 -13.24
C TYR A 170 9.24 15.69 -13.23
N GLY A 171 9.68 16.44 -12.22
CA GLY A 171 11.08 16.83 -12.03
C GLY A 171 12.06 15.65 -11.99
N TYR A 172 11.62 14.46 -11.52
CA TYR A 172 12.45 13.25 -11.58
C TYR A 172 12.67 12.74 -13.03
N LEU A 173 11.79 13.09 -13.97
CA LEU A 173 11.85 12.67 -15.37
C LEU A 173 12.67 13.61 -16.24
N CYS A 174 12.73 14.91 -15.92
CA CYS A 174 13.44 15.93 -16.71
C CYS A 174 14.97 15.79 -16.69
N GLY A 175 15.53 14.97 -15.79
CA GLY A 175 16.99 14.80 -15.69
C GLY A 175 17.72 16.04 -15.17
N THR A 176 17.01 17.08 -14.70
CA THR A 176 17.55 18.29 -14.04
C THR A 176 18.44 17.96 -12.85
N HIS A 177 18.24 16.80 -12.23
CA HIS A 177 19.03 16.28 -11.10
C HIS A 177 20.00 15.15 -11.50
N GLY A 178 20.26 15.00 -12.81
CA GLY A 178 21.21 14.06 -13.40
C GLY A 178 20.57 12.74 -13.87
N ARG A 179 21.15 12.14 -14.92
CA ARG A 179 20.67 10.88 -15.54
C ARG A 179 20.56 9.73 -14.54
N LEU A 180 21.42 9.70 -13.52
CA LEU A 180 21.38 8.69 -12.45
C LEU A 180 20.12 8.81 -11.59
N ALA A 181 19.69 10.03 -11.23
CA ALA A 181 18.46 10.26 -10.46
C ALA A 181 17.23 9.73 -11.19
N THR A 182 17.10 10.07 -12.48
CA THR A 182 16.01 9.58 -13.32
C THR A 182 16.04 8.06 -13.46
N LYS A 183 17.23 7.46 -13.66
CA LYS A 183 17.37 6.00 -13.74
C LYS A 183 16.96 5.29 -12.45
N VAL A 184 17.46 5.75 -11.30
CA VAL A 184 17.14 5.20 -9.99
C VAL A 184 15.66 5.36 -9.66
N TYR A 185 15.07 6.51 -9.98
CA TYR A 185 13.64 6.76 -9.79
C TYR A 185 12.79 5.78 -10.59
N ARG A 186 13.07 5.64 -11.90
CA ARG A 186 12.36 4.70 -12.79
C ARG A 186 12.48 3.25 -12.35
N GLN A 187 13.68 2.82 -11.96
CA GLN A 187 13.91 1.48 -11.41
C GLN A 187 13.13 1.26 -10.11
N SER A 188 13.16 2.23 -9.19
CA SER A 188 12.45 2.14 -7.91
C SER A 188 10.94 2.06 -8.10
N ARG A 189 10.37 2.83 -9.05
CA ARG A 189 8.96 2.74 -9.44
C ARG A 189 8.61 1.39 -10.04
N THR A 190 9.47 0.89 -10.93
CA THR A 190 9.31 -0.44 -11.55
C THR A 190 9.29 -1.54 -10.49
N PHE A 191 10.19 -1.50 -9.52
CA PHE A 191 10.24 -2.48 -8.43
C PHE A 191 9.03 -2.39 -7.51
N ALA A 192 8.49 -1.19 -7.26
CA ALA A 192 7.26 -1.04 -6.49
C ALA A 192 6.09 -1.77 -7.17
N VAL A 193 5.86 -1.53 -8.47
CA VAL A 193 4.80 -2.19 -9.24
C VAL A 193 5.03 -3.71 -9.30
N LEU A 194 6.28 -4.12 -9.53
CA LEU A 194 6.62 -5.55 -9.57
C LEU A 194 6.34 -6.24 -8.23
N SER A 195 6.65 -5.59 -7.11
CA SER A 195 6.39 -6.12 -5.78
C SER A 195 4.90 -6.28 -5.50
N GLU A 196 4.09 -5.33 -5.96
CA GLU A 196 2.63 -5.38 -5.82
C GLU A 196 2.04 -6.51 -6.69
N GLN A 197 2.50 -6.61 -7.94
CA GLN A 197 2.07 -7.67 -8.86
C GLN A 197 2.41 -9.07 -8.33
N ILE A 198 3.54 -9.24 -7.64
CA ILE A 198 3.93 -10.51 -7.02
C ILE A 198 3.07 -10.83 -5.80
N GLN A 199 2.73 -9.83 -4.98
CA GLN A 199 1.85 -10.02 -3.82
C GLN A 199 0.42 -10.40 -4.23
N ARG A 200 -0.11 -9.78 -5.30
CA ARG A 200 -1.45 -10.09 -5.84
C ARG A 200 -1.55 -11.49 -6.45
N LYS A 201 -0.46 -12.01 -7.03
CA LYS A 201 -0.42 -13.31 -7.73
C LYS A 201 0.16 -14.43 -6.87
N SER A 202 -0.09 -14.46 -5.56
CA SER A 202 0.51 -15.40 -4.59
C SER A 202 0.31 -16.89 -4.89
N ASP A 203 -0.51 -17.25 -5.88
CA ASP A 203 -0.78 -18.62 -6.34
C ASP A 203 0.23 -19.13 -7.39
N VAL A 204 1.52 -18.85 -7.19
CA VAL A 204 2.58 -19.36 -8.08
C VAL A 204 3.21 -20.58 -7.40
N GLY A 205 3.10 -21.76 -8.01
CA GLY A 205 3.72 -22.99 -7.52
C GLY A 205 5.23 -22.83 -7.19
N ARG A 206 5.84 -23.84 -6.55
CA ARG A 206 7.17 -23.80 -5.89
C ARG A 206 8.26 -22.92 -6.55
N ILE A 207 8.40 -22.92 -7.88
CA ILE A 207 9.37 -22.11 -8.62
C ILE A 207 9.09 -20.60 -8.50
N GLY A 208 7.82 -20.20 -8.50
CA GLY A 208 7.40 -18.81 -8.35
C GLY A 208 7.66 -18.25 -6.96
N THR A 209 7.50 -19.06 -5.91
CA THR A 209 7.83 -18.69 -4.53
C THR A 209 9.32 -18.41 -4.36
N VAL A 210 10.19 -19.26 -4.91
CA VAL A 210 11.65 -19.06 -4.88
C VAL A 210 12.02 -17.78 -5.62
N ARG A 211 11.45 -17.55 -6.80
CA ARG A 211 11.66 -16.32 -7.58
C ARG A 211 11.23 -15.08 -6.81
N ALA A 212 10.05 -15.09 -6.20
CA ALA A 212 9.54 -13.98 -5.40
C ALA A 212 10.46 -13.68 -4.20
N ARG A 213 10.96 -14.71 -3.52
CA ARG A 213 11.90 -14.56 -2.40
C ARG A 213 13.23 -13.92 -2.82
N LEU A 214 13.85 -14.41 -3.89
CA LEU A 214 15.10 -13.84 -4.42
C LEU A 214 14.92 -12.38 -4.85
N LEU A 215 13.82 -12.08 -5.54
CA LEU A 215 13.51 -10.71 -5.94
C LEU A 215 13.30 -9.80 -4.72
N ASN A 216 12.60 -10.27 -3.69
CA ASN A 216 12.38 -9.51 -2.45
C ASN A 216 13.69 -9.18 -1.73
N ILE A 217 14.63 -10.13 -1.66
CA ILE A 217 15.96 -9.91 -1.09
C ILE A 217 16.71 -8.83 -1.89
N PHE A 218 16.74 -8.96 -3.22
CA PHE A 218 17.39 -8.00 -4.09
C PHE A 218 16.74 -6.60 -3.97
N MET A 219 15.41 -6.52 -3.98
CA MET A 219 14.68 -5.26 -3.87
C MET A 219 14.93 -4.58 -2.52
N ALA A 220 14.97 -5.33 -1.42
CA ALA A 220 15.29 -4.80 -0.10
C ALA A 220 16.71 -4.21 -0.09
N TYR A 221 17.68 -4.93 -0.63
CA TYR A 221 19.07 -4.45 -0.76
C TYR A 221 19.17 -3.20 -1.63
N TYR A 222 18.54 -3.20 -2.80
CA TYR A 222 18.50 -2.07 -3.72
C TYR A 222 17.90 -0.84 -3.05
N LYS A 223 16.73 -0.99 -2.43
CA LYS A 223 16.01 0.09 -1.76
C LYS A 223 16.82 0.69 -0.61
N ALA A 224 17.49 -0.14 0.20
CA ALA A 224 18.35 0.35 1.28
C ALA A 224 19.43 1.31 0.77
N HIS A 225 20.03 1.01 -0.38
CA HIS A 225 21.13 1.78 -0.95
C HIS A 225 20.70 2.99 -1.78
N THR A 226 19.48 2.99 -2.34
CA THR A 226 19.00 4.05 -3.23
C THR A 226 18.07 5.05 -2.56
N ILE A 227 17.45 4.72 -1.43
CA ILE A 227 16.47 5.58 -0.75
C ILE A 227 17.06 6.93 -0.31
N VAL A 228 18.28 6.93 0.24
CA VAL A 228 18.97 8.16 0.68
C VAL A 228 19.25 9.08 -0.51
N PHE A 229 19.64 8.49 -1.65
CA PHE A 229 19.85 9.23 -2.89
C PHE A 229 18.55 9.81 -3.45
N LEU A 230 17.45 9.05 -3.39
CA LEU A 230 16.13 9.52 -3.82
C LEU A 230 15.57 10.62 -2.91
N ARG A 231 15.85 10.59 -1.62
CA ARG A 231 15.47 11.66 -0.68
C ARG A 231 16.19 12.96 -0.99
N HIS A 232 17.51 12.91 -1.21
CA HIS A 232 18.28 14.10 -1.59
C HIS A 232 17.81 14.69 -2.93
N THR A 233 17.54 13.84 -3.92
CA THR A 233 17.00 14.30 -5.21
C THR A 233 15.56 14.79 -5.10
N GLY A 234 14.80 14.30 -4.12
CA GLY A 234 13.46 14.78 -3.78
C GLY A 234 13.43 16.21 -3.29
N LEU A 235 14.37 16.64 -2.45
CA LEU A 235 14.48 18.06 -2.04
C LEU A 235 14.67 18.98 -3.24
N ALA A 236 15.50 18.57 -4.20
CA ALA A 236 15.73 19.35 -5.40
C ALA A 236 14.48 19.42 -6.31
N ALA A 237 13.71 18.33 -6.38
CA ALA A 237 12.43 18.30 -7.07
C ALA A 237 11.36 19.18 -6.39
N GLU A 238 11.35 19.21 -5.05
CA GLU A 238 10.50 20.14 -4.28
C GLU A 238 10.86 21.60 -4.60
N ALA A 239 12.15 21.95 -4.58
CA ALA A 239 12.62 23.29 -4.91
C ALA A 239 12.24 23.72 -6.35
N ALA A 240 12.35 22.81 -7.33
CA ALA A 240 11.95 23.08 -8.70
C ALA A 240 10.45 23.37 -8.83
N SER A 241 9.61 22.56 -8.17
CA SER A 241 8.16 22.79 -8.14
C SER A 241 7.81 24.10 -7.44
N THR A 242 8.44 24.40 -6.30
CA THR A 242 8.28 25.66 -5.57
C THR A 242 8.64 26.87 -6.41
N LYS A 243 9.75 26.81 -7.16
CA LYS A 243 10.15 27.89 -8.08
C LYS A 243 9.11 28.13 -9.18
N MET A 244 8.39 27.08 -9.60
CA MET A 244 7.40 27.17 -10.67
C MET A 244 6.03 27.70 -10.22
N PHE A 245 5.55 27.29 -9.04
CA PHE A 245 4.19 27.58 -8.57
C PHE A 245 4.14 28.54 -7.37
N GLY A 246 5.26 28.77 -6.70
CA GLY A 246 5.37 29.57 -5.48
C GLY A 246 5.31 28.73 -4.20
N PRO A 247 5.97 29.19 -3.13
CA PRO A 247 6.11 28.44 -1.88
C PRO A 247 4.77 28.23 -1.16
N GLN A 248 3.88 29.23 -1.15
CA GLN A 248 2.58 29.11 -0.47
C GLN A 248 1.70 28.02 -1.09
N ILE A 249 1.61 27.96 -2.43
CA ILE A 249 0.80 26.95 -3.13
C ILE A 249 1.34 25.56 -2.80
N ARG A 250 2.66 25.41 -2.78
CA ARG A 250 3.30 24.14 -2.48
C ARG A 250 3.02 23.70 -1.04
N ALA A 251 3.21 24.58 -0.06
CA ALA A 251 2.96 24.30 1.34
C ALA A 251 1.49 23.94 1.60
N ASN A 252 0.54 24.71 1.05
CA ASN A 252 -0.89 24.44 1.18
C ASN A 252 -1.26 23.07 0.60
N GLY A 253 -0.75 22.74 -0.59
CA GLY A 253 -1.00 21.44 -1.22
C GLY A 253 -0.44 20.28 -0.40
N LEU A 254 0.74 20.43 0.21
CA LEU A 254 1.34 19.42 1.09
C LEU A 254 0.51 19.18 2.36
N VAL A 255 0.11 20.26 3.04
CA VAL A 255 -0.69 20.15 4.26
C VAL A 255 -2.07 19.58 3.94
N ARG A 256 -2.72 20.03 2.86
CA ARG A 256 -4.02 19.50 2.45
C ARG A 256 -3.95 18.02 2.11
N ASP A 257 -2.94 17.61 1.35
CA ASP A 257 -2.70 16.21 0.99
C ASP A 257 -2.60 15.32 2.26
N ALA A 258 -1.78 15.74 3.23
CA ALA A 258 -1.60 15.00 4.47
C ALA A 258 -2.88 14.92 5.33
N LEU A 259 -3.56 16.05 5.55
CA LEU A 259 -4.69 16.12 6.46
C LEU A 259 -5.96 15.47 5.87
N LEU A 260 -6.30 15.85 4.65
CA LEU A 260 -7.51 15.37 4.00
C LEU A 260 -7.36 13.91 3.55
N GLY A 261 -6.17 13.50 3.09
CA GLY A 261 -5.89 12.10 2.75
C GLY A 261 -6.10 11.17 3.96
N ARG A 262 -5.64 11.59 5.14
CA ARG A 262 -5.86 10.85 6.39
C ARG A 262 -7.34 10.83 6.77
N TRP A 263 -8.03 11.96 6.71
CA TRP A 263 -9.46 12.05 7.03
C TRP A 263 -10.34 11.19 6.10
N ILE A 264 -9.99 11.10 4.81
CA ILE A 264 -10.72 10.23 3.86
C ILE A 264 -10.70 8.78 4.33
N MET A 265 -9.55 8.30 4.82
CA MET A 265 -9.38 6.91 5.26
C MET A 265 -9.96 6.64 6.65
N GLU A 266 -9.83 7.58 7.58
CA GLU A 266 -10.27 7.41 8.97
C GLU A 266 -11.76 7.70 9.18
N GLU A 267 -12.33 8.62 8.40
CA GLU A 267 -13.67 9.16 8.65
C GLU A 267 -14.61 8.91 7.48
N PHE A 268 -14.25 9.32 6.27
CA PHE A 268 -15.15 9.26 5.12
C PHE A 268 -15.54 7.82 4.75
N TRP A 269 -14.56 6.96 4.47
CA TRP A 269 -14.83 5.58 4.07
C TRP A 269 -15.49 4.77 5.19
N PRO A 270 -15.01 4.78 6.44
CA PRO A 270 -15.66 4.05 7.52
C PRO A 270 -17.11 4.47 7.75
N LYS A 271 -17.41 5.79 7.75
CA LYS A 271 -18.79 6.29 7.90
C LYS A 271 -19.69 5.87 6.74
N LEU A 272 -19.19 5.88 5.51
CA LEU A 272 -19.94 5.40 4.34
C LEU A 272 -20.22 3.90 4.47
N MET A 273 -19.21 3.09 4.77
CA MET A 273 -19.34 1.64 4.86
C MET A 273 -20.25 1.20 6.01
N LYS A 274 -20.31 1.97 7.10
CA LYS A 274 -21.23 1.72 8.22
C LYS A 274 -22.70 1.83 7.82
N GLN A 275 -23.04 2.57 6.77
CA GLN A 275 -24.43 2.65 6.28
C GLN A 275 -24.96 1.28 5.84
N ALA A 276 -24.08 0.35 5.44
CA ALA A 276 -24.47 -1.01 5.07
C ALA A 276 -25.18 -1.76 6.21
N GLU A 277 -24.98 -1.37 7.47
CA GLU A 277 -25.63 -2.00 8.64
C GLU A 277 -27.11 -1.62 8.82
N SER A 278 -27.56 -0.57 8.11
CA SER A 278 -28.90 0.02 8.29
C SER A 278 -29.65 0.23 6.98
N SER A 279 -28.95 0.25 5.85
CA SER A 279 -29.54 0.58 4.55
C SER A 279 -29.08 -0.42 3.47
N PRO A 280 -30.00 -0.93 2.63
CA PRO A 280 -29.66 -1.88 1.56
C PRO A 280 -28.86 -1.23 0.41
N ARG A 281 -28.78 0.11 0.40
CA ARG A 281 -27.98 0.90 -0.54
C ARG A 281 -27.45 2.14 0.18
N PRO A 282 -26.26 2.65 -0.15
CA PRO A 282 -25.79 3.90 0.40
C PRO A 282 -26.73 5.05 0.04
N ALA A 283 -26.89 6.00 0.97
CA ALA A 283 -27.73 7.19 0.77
C ALA A 283 -27.19 8.09 -0.35
N PHE A 284 -25.88 8.07 -0.54
CA PHE A 284 -25.17 8.79 -1.59
C PHE A 284 -23.99 7.96 -2.08
N MET A 285 -23.68 8.08 -3.37
CA MET A 285 -22.51 7.42 -3.94
C MET A 285 -21.21 8.14 -3.55
N PRO A 286 -20.09 7.41 -3.36
CA PRO A 286 -18.88 7.97 -2.76
C PRO A 286 -18.31 9.15 -3.53
N PHE A 287 -18.04 9.01 -4.83
CA PHE A 287 -17.34 10.02 -5.61
C PHE A 287 -18.22 11.25 -5.87
N ALA A 288 -19.53 11.08 -6.06
CA ALA A 288 -20.48 12.19 -6.12
C ALA A 288 -20.56 12.98 -4.81
N ALA A 289 -20.48 12.30 -3.66
CA ALA A 289 -20.57 12.96 -2.35
C ALA A 289 -19.26 13.61 -1.89
N MET A 290 -18.11 13.13 -2.36
CA MET A 290 -16.78 13.54 -1.89
C MET A 290 -16.59 15.05 -1.86
N ARG A 291 -16.94 15.76 -2.94
CA ARG A 291 -16.77 17.21 -2.99
C ARG A 291 -17.53 17.91 -1.87
N THR A 292 -18.81 17.57 -1.70
CA THR A 292 -19.66 18.16 -0.66
C THR A 292 -19.16 17.76 0.73
N ALA A 293 -18.74 16.50 0.91
CA ALA A 293 -18.21 16.01 2.17
C ALA A 293 -16.91 16.73 2.58
N PHE A 294 -15.98 16.96 1.64
CA PHE A 294 -14.73 17.66 1.92
C PHE A 294 -14.96 19.11 2.36
N ASP A 295 -15.96 19.77 1.76
CA ASP A 295 -16.31 21.15 2.08
C ASP A 295 -17.04 21.25 3.43
N ALA A 296 -18.06 20.41 3.64
CA ALA A 296 -18.86 20.39 4.86
C ALA A 296 -18.05 19.94 6.10
N SER A 297 -17.06 19.06 5.91
CA SER A 297 -16.19 18.57 6.99
C SER A 297 -14.87 19.34 7.11
N TYR A 298 -14.75 20.54 6.53
CA TYR A 298 -13.53 21.35 6.62
C TYR A 298 -13.01 21.51 8.06
N GLU A 299 -13.89 21.86 8.99
CA GLU A 299 -13.55 22.02 10.42
C GLU A 299 -13.16 20.70 11.11
N GLN A 300 -13.44 19.54 10.50
CA GLN A 300 -13.06 18.23 11.04
C GLN A 300 -11.66 17.81 10.60
N TRP A 301 -11.26 18.11 9.36
CA TRP A 301 -9.97 17.67 8.83
C TRP A 301 -8.90 18.77 8.85
N ALA A 302 -9.27 20.04 8.76
CA ALA A 302 -8.36 21.18 8.76
C ALA A 302 -8.11 21.74 10.18
N THR A 303 -7.84 20.86 11.14
CA THR A 303 -7.63 21.23 12.56
C THR A 303 -6.15 21.39 12.92
N ARG A 304 -5.84 22.22 13.92
CA ARG A 304 -4.45 22.39 14.39
C ARG A 304 -3.90 21.11 15.04
N GLU A 305 -4.76 20.33 15.67
CA GLU A 305 -4.44 19.05 16.30
C GLU A 305 -3.91 18.06 15.26
N ARG A 306 -4.70 17.80 14.20
CA ARG A 306 -4.28 16.93 13.09
C ARG A 306 -3.04 17.47 12.37
N LEU A 307 -2.89 18.79 12.23
CA LEU A 307 -1.66 19.38 11.69
C LEU A 307 -0.46 19.08 12.59
N THR A 308 -0.61 19.23 13.91
CA THR A 308 0.46 18.94 14.88
C THR A 308 0.85 17.47 14.83
N GLU A 309 -0.12 16.55 14.78
CA GLU A 309 0.13 15.13 14.62
C GLU A 309 0.88 14.81 13.32
N ALA A 310 0.43 15.35 12.19
CA ALA A 310 1.09 15.18 10.89
C ALA A 310 2.49 15.83 10.86
N TRP A 311 2.72 16.86 11.67
CA TRP A 311 4.00 17.55 11.78
C TRP A 311 5.03 16.77 12.60
N LEU A 312 4.57 16.05 13.63
CA LEU A 312 5.38 15.19 14.49
C LEU A 312 5.65 13.81 13.88
N GLU A 313 4.92 13.44 12.83
CA GLU A 313 5.09 12.17 12.14
C GLU A 313 6.52 12.01 11.60
N MET A 314 7.21 10.99 12.11
CA MET A 314 8.57 10.69 11.66
C MET A 314 8.55 10.15 10.22
N PRO A 315 9.54 10.52 9.38
CA PRO A 315 9.60 10.02 8.03
C PRO A 315 9.73 8.51 8.05
N ALA A 316 8.73 7.82 7.52
CA ALA A 316 8.71 6.36 7.48
C ALA A 316 10.05 5.86 6.87
N PRO A 317 10.81 4.98 7.56
CA PRO A 317 12.18 4.64 7.18
C PRO A 317 12.34 4.11 5.75
N ARG A 318 11.23 3.65 5.16
CA ARG A 318 11.16 2.97 3.87
C ARG A 318 10.45 3.78 2.79
N HIS A 319 10.09 5.04 3.04
CA HIS A 319 9.48 5.93 2.04
C HIS A 319 10.52 6.86 1.41
N ILE A 320 10.40 7.01 0.08
CA ILE A 320 11.24 7.90 -0.73
C ILE A 320 10.92 9.38 -0.46
N HIS A 321 9.68 9.64 -0.03
CA HIS A 321 9.23 10.97 0.36
C HIS A 321 9.67 11.27 1.78
N LEU A 322 10.07 12.52 1.98
CA LEU A 322 10.35 13.12 3.28
C LEU A 322 9.04 13.35 4.05
N SER A 323 9.13 13.58 5.35
CA SER A 323 7.95 13.91 6.17
C SER A 323 7.32 15.23 5.74
N LEU A 324 6.07 15.48 6.16
CA LEU A 324 5.38 16.74 5.89
C LEU A 324 6.24 17.93 6.35
N ARG A 325 6.71 17.87 7.60
CA ARG A 325 7.56 18.89 8.21
C ARG A 325 8.81 19.18 7.38
N GLU A 326 9.60 18.14 7.06
CA GLU A 326 10.84 18.28 6.30
C GLU A 326 10.60 18.96 4.94
N ARG A 327 9.49 18.63 4.26
CA ARG A 327 9.15 19.19 2.96
C ARG A 327 8.73 20.66 3.07
N VAL A 328 7.88 21.00 4.04
CA VAL A 328 7.38 22.36 4.23
C VAL A 328 8.49 23.30 4.71
N GLU A 329 9.34 22.85 5.64
CA GLU A 329 10.52 23.60 6.10
C GLU A 329 11.53 23.82 4.96
N ALA A 330 11.77 22.81 4.11
CA ALA A 330 12.65 22.96 2.94
C ALA A 330 12.17 23.98 1.91
N ILE A 331 10.87 24.30 1.90
CA ILE A 331 10.26 25.33 1.05
C ILE A 331 10.36 26.72 1.71
N GLY A 332 10.74 26.79 2.98
CA GLY A 332 10.81 28.02 3.76
C GLY A 332 9.43 28.56 4.15
N GLN A 333 8.47 27.66 4.43
CA GLN A 333 7.13 28.03 4.87
C GLN A 333 6.82 27.45 6.25
N PRO A 334 5.96 28.12 7.04
CA PRO A 334 5.43 27.55 8.27
C PRO A 334 4.33 26.51 7.97
N GLY A 335 4.10 25.61 8.91
CA GLY A 335 2.92 24.74 8.89
C GLY A 335 1.65 25.54 9.10
N MET A 336 0.90 25.81 8.03
CA MET A 336 -0.36 26.55 8.07
C MET A 336 -1.50 25.71 7.52
N LEU A 337 -2.67 25.90 8.13
CA LEU A 337 -3.89 25.27 7.65
C LEU A 337 -4.29 25.85 6.28
N PRO A 338 -4.59 25.00 5.29
CA PRO A 338 -4.90 25.46 3.95
C PRO A 338 -6.37 25.90 3.87
N ALA A 339 -6.64 27.04 3.24
CA ALA A 339 -8.00 27.56 3.10
C ALA A 339 -8.94 26.59 2.35
N GLN A 340 -10.25 26.77 2.54
CA GLN A 340 -11.28 26.07 1.76
C GLN A 340 -11.12 26.29 0.25
N VAL A 341 -11.42 25.24 -0.51
CA VAL A 341 -11.26 25.23 -1.97
C VAL A 341 -12.54 25.73 -2.60
N LYS A 342 -12.51 26.91 -3.23
CA LYS A 342 -13.67 27.44 -3.98
C LYS A 342 -13.91 26.72 -5.30
N VAL A 343 -12.84 26.46 -6.05
CA VAL A 343 -12.87 25.78 -7.35
C VAL A 343 -11.84 24.66 -7.35
N THR A 344 -12.30 23.44 -7.61
CA THR A 344 -11.48 22.23 -7.61
C THR A 344 -10.71 22.08 -8.92
N ALA A 345 -9.66 21.25 -8.89
CA ALA A 345 -8.94 20.86 -10.09
C ALA A 345 -9.85 20.09 -11.06
N ALA A 346 -10.74 19.24 -10.56
CA ALA A 346 -11.75 18.56 -11.37
C ALA A 346 -12.62 19.57 -12.12
N ALA A 347 -13.26 20.50 -11.41
CA ALA A 347 -14.14 21.51 -12.02
C ALA A 347 -13.38 22.43 -13.00
N ALA A 348 -12.13 22.81 -12.68
CA ALA A 348 -11.35 23.74 -13.50
C ALA A 348 -10.66 23.10 -14.72
N LEU A 349 -10.40 21.79 -14.71
CA LEU A 349 -9.56 21.14 -15.74
C LEU A 349 -10.28 20.02 -16.50
N LEU A 350 -11.23 19.32 -15.87
CA LEU A 350 -12.06 18.31 -16.52
C LEU A 350 -13.36 18.91 -17.08
N GLU A 351 -13.78 20.07 -16.58
CA GLU A 351 -14.95 20.81 -17.07
C GLU A 351 -16.17 19.87 -17.13
N ASP A 352 -16.83 19.78 -18.29
CA ASP A 352 -18.02 18.95 -18.54
C ASP A 352 -17.78 17.45 -18.30
N ALA A 353 -16.53 16.98 -18.45
CA ALA A 353 -16.20 15.57 -18.22
C ALA A 353 -16.29 15.19 -16.73
N THR A 354 -16.22 16.15 -15.81
CA THR A 354 -16.22 15.90 -14.36
C THR A 354 -17.42 15.05 -13.93
N LYS A 355 -18.64 15.46 -14.32
CA LYS A 355 -19.88 14.79 -13.91
C LYS A 355 -19.95 13.36 -14.44
N ARG A 356 -19.64 13.18 -15.72
CA ARG A 356 -19.62 11.87 -16.38
C ARG A 356 -18.61 10.93 -15.73
N ILE A 357 -17.40 11.41 -15.44
CA ILE A 357 -16.36 10.60 -14.79
C ILE A 357 -16.79 10.19 -13.38
N ILE A 358 -17.41 11.09 -12.61
CA ILE A 358 -17.98 10.76 -11.28
C ILE A 358 -19.02 9.64 -11.40
N GLU A 359 -19.96 9.76 -12.32
CA GLU A 359 -21.01 8.75 -12.53
C GLU A 359 -20.44 7.39 -12.91
N GLU A 360 -19.47 7.35 -13.84
CA GLU A 360 -18.77 6.12 -14.22
C GLU A 360 -18.07 5.46 -13.02
N PHE A 361 -17.43 6.27 -12.17
CA PHE A 361 -16.70 5.80 -10.99
C PHE A 361 -17.63 5.27 -9.90
N ASP A 362 -18.73 5.97 -9.65
CA ASP A 362 -19.75 5.54 -8.69
C ASP A 362 -20.46 4.26 -9.16
N GLN A 363 -20.76 4.14 -10.45
CA GLN A 363 -21.33 2.92 -11.01
C GLN A 363 -20.36 1.74 -10.89
N ALA A 364 -19.08 1.95 -11.21
CA ALA A 364 -18.07 0.90 -11.13
C ALA A 364 -17.83 0.48 -9.67
N TRP A 365 -17.73 1.43 -8.74
CA TRP A 365 -17.62 1.13 -7.31
C TRP A 365 -18.84 0.35 -6.80
N TRP A 366 -20.07 0.76 -7.15
CA TRP A 366 -21.26 0.04 -6.72
C TRP A 366 -21.33 -1.36 -7.30
N THR A 367 -20.91 -1.55 -8.55
CA THR A 367 -20.87 -2.88 -9.18
C THR A 367 -19.94 -3.85 -8.45
N GLU A 368 -18.80 -3.35 -7.96
CA GLU A 368 -17.82 -4.13 -7.19
C GLU A 368 -18.27 -4.34 -5.74
N GLU A 369 -18.78 -3.31 -5.08
CA GLU A 369 -19.06 -3.32 -3.64
C GLU A 369 -20.44 -3.89 -3.30
N LYS A 370 -21.41 -3.89 -4.22
CA LYS A 370 -22.80 -4.31 -3.95
C LYS A 370 -22.89 -5.66 -3.26
N LYS A 371 -22.11 -6.65 -3.68
CA LYS A 371 -22.14 -8.00 -3.07
C LYS A 371 -21.71 -7.96 -1.60
N ASN A 372 -20.63 -7.25 -1.29
CA ASN A 372 -20.13 -7.09 0.07
C ASN A 372 -21.10 -6.27 0.92
N TRP A 373 -21.68 -5.23 0.32
CA TRP A 373 -22.72 -4.40 0.94
C TRP A 373 -23.95 -5.23 1.33
N ASP A 374 -24.46 -6.04 0.40
CA ASP A 374 -25.61 -6.92 0.63
C ASP A 374 -25.29 -7.90 1.76
N VAL A 375 -24.11 -8.54 1.77
CA VAL A 375 -23.70 -9.45 2.86
C VAL A 375 -23.72 -8.73 4.21
N LYS A 376 -23.12 -7.54 4.30
CA LYS A 376 -23.12 -6.75 5.55
C LYS A 376 -24.54 -6.37 5.99
N PHE A 377 -25.39 -5.94 5.06
CA PHE A 377 -26.77 -5.57 5.36
C PHE A 377 -27.60 -6.75 5.86
N HIS A 378 -27.48 -7.91 5.23
CA HIS A 378 -28.18 -9.13 5.68
C HIS A 378 -27.67 -9.59 7.05
N ASN A 379 -26.36 -9.55 7.28
CA ASN A 379 -25.74 -9.91 8.55
C ASN A 379 -26.19 -8.99 9.69
N ALA A 380 -26.20 -7.68 9.46
CA ALA A 380 -26.68 -6.68 10.43
C ALA A 380 -28.20 -6.76 10.65
N SER A 381 -28.99 -7.15 9.63
CA SER A 381 -30.43 -7.40 9.79
C SER A 381 -30.69 -8.69 10.59
N ARG A 382 -29.86 -9.72 10.38
CA ARG A 382 -29.94 -10.99 11.11
C ARG A 382 -29.55 -10.83 12.58
N SER A 383 -28.56 -10.01 12.92
CA SER A 383 -28.19 -9.75 14.32
C SER A 383 -29.39 -9.22 15.13
N LYS A 384 -30.16 -8.31 14.51
CA LYS A 384 -31.35 -7.65 15.08
C LYS A 384 -32.60 -8.52 15.08
N SER A 385 -32.54 -9.75 14.56
CA SER A 385 -33.70 -10.66 14.58
C SER A 385 -34.09 -10.99 16.03
N PRO A 386 -35.40 -11.02 16.36
CA PRO A 386 -35.85 -11.30 17.72
C PRO A 386 -35.39 -12.70 18.15
N LEU A 387 -34.97 -12.81 19.41
CA LEU A 387 -34.66 -14.08 20.05
C LEU A 387 -35.98 -14.82 20.29
N HIS A 388 -36.46 -15.57 19.31
CA HIS A 388 -37.43 -16.64 19.56
C HIS A 388 -36.69 -17.84 20.16
N ASP A 389 -37.41 -18.89 20.57
CA ASP A 389 -36.85 -20.05 21.25
C ASP A 389 -35.61 -20.57 20.48
N LEU A 390 -34.42 -20.34 21.05
CA LEU A 390 -33.16 -20.61 20.36
C LEU A 390 -33.01 -22.09 20.00
N SER A 391 -33.74 -22.95 20.72
CA SER A 391 -33.87 -24.39 20.51
C SER A 391 -34.39 -24.79 19.12
N ASP A 392 -35.10 -23.91 18.42
CA ASP A 392 -35.60 -24.15 17.06
C ASP A 392 -34.52 -23.93 15.97
N PHE A 393 -33.42 -23.26 16.32
CA PHE A 393 -32.33 -23.00 15.38
C PHE A 393 -31.31 -24.13 15.38
N LYS A 394 -30.74 -24.43 14.20
CA LYS A 394 -29.61 -25.34 14.11
C LYS A 394 -28.42 -24.77 14.86
N LEU A 395 -27.60 -25.64 15.47
CA LEU A 395 -26.40 -25.23 16.22
C LEU A 395 -25.47 -24.28 15.43
N GLN A 396 -25.35 -24.48 14.12
CA GLN A 396 -24.56 -23.59 13.26
C GLN A 396 -25.15 -22.18 13.16
N ASP A 397 -26.48 -22.07 13.07
CA ASP A 397 -27.19 -20.80 13.00
C ASP A 397 -27.10 -20.03 14.32
N GLN A 398 -27.10 -20.73 15.46
CA GLN A 398 -26.90 -20.13 16.78
C GLN A 398 -25.48 -19.58 16.95
N LYS A 399 -24.45 -20.32 16.51
CA LYS A 399 -23.04 -19.85 16.51
C LYS A 399 -22.87 -18.59 15.67
N GLU A 400 -23.51 -18.59 14.50
CA GLU A 400 -23.48 -17.46 13.59
C GLU A 400 -24.21 -16.26 14.20
N LEU A 401 -25.42 -16.44 14.74
CA LEU A 401 -26.18 -15.38 15.40
C LEU A 401 -25.43 -14.76 16.59
N ALA A 402 -24.79 -15.57 17.42
CA ALA A 402 -23.96 -15.08 18.53
C ALA A 402 -22.80 -14.21 18.04
N SER A 403 -22.12 -14.65 16.96
CA SER A 403 -21.04 -13.87 16.34
C SER A 403 -21.56 -12.56 15.73
N LEU A 404 -22.71 -12.61 15.05
CA LEU A 404 -23.32 -11.44 14.41
C LEU A 404 -23.78 -10.40 15.43
N ARG A 405 -24.39 -10.82 16.55
CA ARG A 405 -24.79 -9.89 17.62
C ARG A 405 -23.59 -9.23 18.29
N ALA A 406 -22.52 -9.99 18.53
CA ALA A 406 -21.28 -9.45 19.06
C ALA A 406 -20.63 -8.42 18.12
N GLU A 407 -20.75 -8.62 16.80
CA GLU A 407 -20.15 -7.75 15.78
C GLU A 407 -20.99 -6.48 15.51
N PHE A 408 -22.31 -6.60 15.38
CA PHE A 408 -23.18 -5.52 14.88
C PHE A 408 -24.00 -4.79 15.95
N ASP A 409 -24.29 -5.42 17.09
CA ASP A 409 -25.07 -4.80 18.17
C ASP A 409 -24.17 -4.41 19.35
N SER A 410 -23.72 -5.41 20.12
CA SER A 410 -22.71 -5.28 21.18
C SER A 410 -22.32 -6.66 21.72
N LEU A 411 -21.20 -6.75 22.43
CA LEU A 411 -20.82 -7.98 23.14
C LEU A 411 -21.91 -8.39 24.15
N GLU A 412 -22.44 -7.45 24.92
CA GLU A 412 -23.53 -7.71 25.88
C GLU A 412 -24.81 -8.26 25.21
N ALA A 413 -25.18 -7.75 24.04
CA ALA A 413 -26.34 -8.21 23.29
C ALA A 413 -26.21 -9.68 22.82
N ALA A 414 -24.98 -10.19 22.73
CA ALA A 414 -24.70 -11.59 22.41
C ALA A 414 -24.75 -12.52 23.63
N LYS A 415 -24.68 -11.99 24.86
CA LYS A 415 -24.60 -12.77 26.11
C LYS A 415 -25.68 -13.86 26.23
N PRO A 416 -26.98 -13.60 25.99
CA PRO A 416 -28.02 -14.62 26.15
C PRO A 416 -27.83 -15.80 25.18
N VAL A 417 -27.43 -15.51 23.93
CA VAL A 417 -27.19 -16.54 22.91
C VAL A 417 -25.94 -17.35 23.24
N LEU A 418 -24.90 -16.71 23.75
CA LEU A 418 -23.66 -17.36 24.14
C LEU A 418 -23.85 -18.30 25.34
N GLU A 419 -24.63 -17.89 26.34
CA GLU A 419 -24.95 -18.73 27.51
C GLU A 419 -25.71 -20.00 27.11
N ASP A 420 -26.71 -19.87 26.25
CA ASP A 420 -27.48 -21.01 25.77
C ASP A 420 -26.64 -21.92 24.87
N LEU A 421 -25.74 -21.36 24.04
CA LEU A 421 -24.83 -22.12 23.22
C LEU A 421 -23.82 -22.92 24.06
N LEU A 422 -23.25 -22.32 25.11
CA LEU A 422 -22.25 -22.97 25.96
C LEU A 422 -22.85 -24.06 26.86
N LYS A 423 -24.17 -24.05 27.12
CA LYS A 423 -24.90 -25.10 27.85
C LYS A 423 -25.23 -26.33 26.99
N GLN A 424 -25.18 -26.22 25.66
CA GLN A 424 -25.58 -27.30 24.77
C GLN A 424 -24.52 -28.41 24.63
N PRO A 425 -24.95 -29.68 24.49
CA PRO A 425 -24.05 -30.78 24.18
C PRO A 425 -23.45 -30.61 22.77
N GLY A 426 -22.12 -30.77 22.65
CA GLY A 426 -21.39 -30.63 21.38
C GLY A 426 -20.27 -29.58 21.38
N GLY A 427 -20.00 -28.95 22.53
CA GLY A 427 -18.81 -28.13 22.75
C GLY A 427 -17.51 -28.94 22.87
N PRO A 428 -16.34 -28.28 22.96
CA PRO A 428 -16.17 -26.84 23.17
C PRO A 428 -16.41 -26.01 21.90
N PHE A 429 -16.95 -24.79 22.08
CA PHE A 429 -17.15 -23.82 21.01
C PHE A 429 -16.18 -22.65 21.19
N PRO A 430 -14.98 -22.68 20.56
CA PRO A 430 -13.87 -21.79 20.94
C PRO A 430 -14.21 -20.31 20.77
N LYS A 431 -14.83 -19.93 19.64
CA LYS A 431 -15.23 -18.55 19.38
C LYS A 431 -16.31 -18.04 20.33
N ALA A 432 -17.25 -18.91 20.74
CA ALA A 432 -18.28 -18.53 21.71
C ALA A 432 -17.71 -18.40 23.12
N ALA A 433 -16.81 -19.30 23.53
CA ALA A 433 -16.08 -19.19 24.78
C ALA A 433 -15.22 -17.91 24.83
N TYR A 434 -14.57 -17.54 23.71
CA TYR A 434 -13.82 -16.28 23.62
C TYR A 434 -14.73 -15.05 23.83
N LEU A 435 -15.85 -14.96 23.09
CA LEU A 435 -16.77 -13.84 23.19
C LEU A 435 -17.42 -13.75 24.58
N TYR A 436 -17.84 -14.89 25.14
CA TYR A 436 -18.42 -14.95 26.48
C TYR A 436 -17.40 -14.59 27.56
N GLY A 437 -16.18 -15.10 27.43
CA GLY A 437 -15.08 -14.78 28.34
C GLY A 437 -14.79 -13.28 28.38
N ARG A 438 -14.80 -12.60 27.22
CA ARG A 438 -14.67 -11.14 27.17
C ARG A 438 -15.79 -10.39 27.87
N ILE A 439 -17.04 -10.82 27.71
CA ILE A 439 -18.19 -10.22 28.41
C ILE A 439 -18.00 -10.36 29.93
N LEU A 440 -17.58 -11.53 30.40
CA LEU A 440 -17.34 -11.75 31.83
C LEU A 440 -16.19 -10.87 32.35
N LEU A 441 -15.12 -10.69 31.59
CA LEU A 441 -14.02 -9.79 31.99
C LEU A 441 -14.46 -8.33 32.03
N ASP A 442 -15.30 -7.88 31.09
CA ASP A 442 -15.88 -6.53 31.09
C ASP A 442 -16.83 -6.33 32.30
N GLU A 443 -17.45 -7.40 32.80
CA GLU A 443 -18.26 -7.45 34.02
C GLU A 443 -17.43 -7.67 35.31
N ASP A 444 -16.10 -7.56 35.23
CA ASP A 444 -15.15 -7.79 36.34
C ASP A 444 -15.19 -9.22 36.95
N ASN A 445 -15.63 -10.23 36.19
CA ASN A 445 -15.71 -11.63 36.61
C ASN A 445 -14.53 -12.48 36.11
N ASP A 446 -13.77 -13.05 37.06
CA ASP A 446 -12.56 -13.87 36.80
C ASP A 446 -12.83 -15.16 36.01
N LEU A 447 -14.06 -15.67 36.01
CA LEU A 447 -14.46 -16.82 35.18
C LEU A 447 -14.23 -16.56 33.68
N GLY A 448 -14.15 -15.29 33.26
CA GLY A 448 -13.78 -14.93 31.90
C GLY A 448 -12.42 -15.50 31.46
N LEU A 449 -11.44 -15.60 32.38
CA LEU A 449 -10.12 -16.16 32.09
C LEU A 449 -10.17 -17.67 31.81
N GLU A 450 -11.07 -18.41 32.45
CA GLU A 450 -11.27 -19.84 32.17
C GLU A 450 -11.81 -20.03 30.75
N HIS A 451 -12.82 -19.23 30.37
CA HIS A 451 -13.39 -19.27 29.03
C HIS A 451 -12.41 -18.82 27.93
N LEU A 452 -11.55 -17.84 28.20
CA LEU A 452 -10.46 -17.46 27.29
C LEU A 452 -9.42 -18.57 27.12
N THR A 453 -9.11 -19.31 28.20
CA THR A 453 -8.21 -20.47 28.14
C THR A 453 -8.79 -21.57 27.24
N VAL A 454 -10.07 -21.92 27.45
CA VAL A 454 -10.77 -22.90 26.61
C VAL A 454 -10.77 -22.48 25.14
N ALA A 455 -10.95 -21.20 24.84
CA ALA A 455 -10.89 -20.70 23.47
C ALA A 455 -9.49 -20.86 22.85
N ALA A 456 -8.44 -20.46 23.57
CA ALA A 456 -7.05 -20.54 23.12
C ALA A 456 -6.58 -21.99 22.85
N GLU A 457 -6.98 -22.93 23.72
CA GLU A 457 -6.58 -24.34 23.63
C GLU A 457 -7.27 -25.07 22.46
N ASN A 458 -8.49 -24.68 22.13
CA ASN A 458 -9.30 -25.35 21.11
C ASN A 458 -9.28 -24.64 19.74
N ASP A 459 -8.78 -23.41 19.67
CA ASP A 459 -8.52 -22.68 18.43
C ASP A 459 -7.27 -21.78 18.56
N HIS A 460 -6.16 -22.25 17.98
CA HIS A 460 -4.89 -21.52 17.98
C HIS A 460 -4.98 -20.13 17.33
N SER A 461 -5.95 -19.90 16.44
CA SER A 461 -6.12 -18.58 15.81
C SER A 461 -6.64 -17.53 16.78
N LEU A 462 -7.25 -17.94 17.90
CA LEU A 462 -7.76 -17.06 18.95
C LEU A 462 -6.78 -16.89 20.11
N ALA A 463 -5.66 -17.62 20.13
CA ALA A 463 -4.75 -17.66 21.27
C ALA A 463 -4.15 -16.29 21.58
N LYS A 464 -3.80 -15.51 20.55
CA LYS A 464 -3.21 -14.18 20.72
C LYS A 464 -4.24 -13.16 21.21
N GLU A 465 -5.45 -13.21 20.68
CA GLU A 465 -6.57 -12.35 21.04
C GLU A 465 -7.03 -12.64 22.48
N ALA A 466 -7.07 -13.91 22.87
CA ALA A 466 -7.34 -14.35 24.24
C ALA A 466 -6.22 -13.92 25.21
N ALA A 467 -4.96 -14.05 24.81
CA ALA A 467 -3.81 -13.55 25.58
C ALA A 467 -3.94 -12.04 25.83
N HIS A 468 -4.24 -11.26 24.80
CA HIS A 468 -4.41 -9.80 24.89
C HIS A 468 -5.56 -9.40 25.82
N ALA A 469 -6.72 -10.05 25.68
CA ALA A 469 -7.89 -9.74 26.50
C ALA A 469 -7.64 -10.00 27.99
N GLY A 470 -7.09 -11.17 28.34
CA GLY A 470 -6.75 -11.49 29.73
C GLY A 470 -5.58 -10.66 30.28
N TYR A 471 -4.60 -10.30 29.45
CA TYR A 471 -3.48 -9.44 29.86
C TYR A 471 -3.96 -8.09 30.39
N PHE A 472 -4.80 -7.38 29.62
CA PHE A 472 -5.30 -6.06 30.04
C PHE A 472 -6.17 -6.12 31.29
N TYR A 473 -6.96 -7.19 31.43
CA TYR A 473 -7.78 -7.41 32.62
C TYR A 473 -6.92 -7.65 33.88
N LEU A 474 -5.96 -8.58 33.79
CA LEU A 474 -5.05 -8.92 34.89
C LEU A 474 -4.14 -7.75 35.25
N LEU A 475 -3.70 -6.97 34.26
CA LEU A 475 -2.91 -5.76 34.49
C LEU A 475 -3.67 -4.76 35.38
N LYS A 476 -4.97 -4.57 35.11
CA LYS A 476 -5.83 -3.66 35.87
C LYS A 476 -6.10 -4.15 37.30
N LYS A 477 -6.23 -5.47 37.52
CA LYS A 477 -6.73 -6.05 38.78
C LYS A 477 -5.65 -6.69 39.67
N HIS A 478 -4.64 -7.29 39.08
CA HIS A 478 -3.62 -8.11 39.75
C HIS A 478 -2.16 -7.66 39.48
N GLY A 479 -1.97 -6.65 38.63
CA GLY A 479 -0.67 -6.04 38.36
C GLY A 479 0.16 -6.75 37.29
N ASP A 480 1.34 -6.20 37.01
CA ASP A 480 2.19 -6.56 35.86
C ASP A 480 2.59 -8.04 35.82
N GLN A 481 2.90 -8.64 36.98
CA GLN A 481 3.39 -10.02 37.03
C GLN A 481 2.32 -11.03 36.57
N ALA A 482 1.09 -10.90 37.07
CA ALA A 482 0.00 -11.80 36.68
C ALA A 482 -0.37 -11.64 35.21
N ALA A 483 -0.31 -10.41 34.68
CA ALA A 483 -0.53 -10.14 33.27
C ALA A 483 0.55 -10.80 32.40
N GLN A 484 1.82 -10.70 32.81
CA GLN A 484 2.95 -11.29 32.10
C GLN A 484 2.88 -12.83 32.09
N ASP A 485 2.61 -13.45 33.23
CA ASP A 485 2.46 -14.91 33.34
C ASP A 485 1.33 -15.42 32.42
N TRP A 486 0.23 -14.66 32.32
CA TRP A 486 -0.86 -14.96 31.40
C TRP A 486 -0.47 -14.85 29.93
N TRP A 487 0.31 -13.82 29.56
CA TRP A 487 0.78 -13.64 28.20
C TRP A 487 1.68 -14.79 27.74
N GLU A 488 2.63 -15.17 28.60
CA GLU A 488 3.60 -16.24 28.33
C GLU A 488 2.94 -17.62 28.19
N LYS A 489 1.80 -17.83 28.86
CA LYS A 489 0.99 -19.06 28.74
C LYS A 489 0.51 -19.33 27.31
N PHE A 490 0.20 -18.29 26.54
CA PHE A 490 -0.41 -18.43 25.20
C PHE A 490 0.48 -17.95 24.06
N VAL A 491 1.44 -17.07 24.33
CA VAL A 491 2.39 -16.52 23.35
C VAL A 491 3.81 -16.78 23.87
N PRO A 492 4.38 -17.98 23.62
CA PRO A 492 5.75 -18.27 24.03
C PRO A 492 6.69 -17.31 23.29
N THR A 493 7.51 -16.59 24.05
CA THR A 493 8.61 -15.80 23.51
C THR A 493 9.58 -16.75 22.78
N PRO A 494 10.02 -16.42 21.55
CA PRO A 494 11.05 -17.22 20.91
C PRO A 494 12.28 -17.14 21.79
N VAL A 495 12.70 -18.29 22.32
CA VAL A 495 13.97 -18.45 23.02
C VAL A 495 15.06 -17.94 22.07
N GLU A 496 15.71 -16.84 22.43
CA GLU A 496 16.94 -16.41 21.78
C GLU A 496 17.93 -17.57 21.94
N CYS A 497 18.16 -18.31 20.85
CA CYS A 497 19.29 -19.22 20.80
C CYS A 497 20.57 -18.37 20.89
N GLU A 498 21.26 -18.48 22.03
CA GLU A 498 22.61 -17.96 22.25
C GLU A 498 23.60 -18.33 21.13
#